data_AF-D0UL09-F1
#
_entry.id   AF-D0UL09-F1
#
_cell.length_a   1.000
_cell.length_b   1.000
_cell.length_c   1.000
_cell.angle_alpha   90.00
_cell.angle_beta   90.00
_cell.angle_gamma   90.00
#
_symmetry.space_group_name_H-M   'P 1'
#
loop_
_entity.id
_entity.type
_entity.pdbx_description
1 polymer ?
#
loop_
_entity_poly.entity_id
_entity_poly.type
_entity_poly.pdbx_seq_one_letter_code
_entity_poly.pdbx_strand_id
1 'polypeptide(L)'
;EKFFVGIRDMVEWLGYTPYKVTHSSDNFDQLYEWAKVLVNKGLAYVCHQKQEEMKGFNPEPSPWRDRPIEESLALFEDMKNGVMDEGQAVLRMKLTLEEGKQDPVAYRVRFTAHPKSGDKW
;
A
#
# COMPACT_ATOMS: atom_id res chain seq x y z
N GLU A 1 -21.45 -4.71 -0.30
CA GLU A 1 -22.17 -3.78 0.61
C GLU A 1 -22.79 -4.44 1.85
N LYS A 2 -23.16 -5.73 1.85
CA LYS A 2 -23.78 -6.41 3.02
C LYS A 2 -23.07 -6.16 4.37
N PHE A 3 -21.73 -6.17 4.39
CA PHE A 3 -20.95 -5.94 5.60
C PHE A 3 -20.98 -4.49 6.09
N PHE A 4 -21.08 -3.51 5.17
CA PHE A 4 -21.15 -2.10 5.54
C PHE A 4 -22.46 -1.79 6.28
N VAL A 5 -23.57 -2.25 5.71
CA VAL A 5 -24.90 -2.13 6.32
C VAL A 5 -24.93 -2.83 7.68
N GLY A 6 -24.44 -4.07 7.75
CA GLY A 6 -24.40 -4.82 9.00
C GLY A 6 -23.59 -4.15 10.12
N ILE A 7 -22.42 -3.56 9.80
CA ILE A 7 -21.62 -2.84 10.81
C ILE A 7 -22.37 -1.60 11.31
N ARG A 8 -22.96 -0.81 10.41
CA ARG A 8 -23.73 0.38 10.78
C ARG A 8 -24.93 0.02 11.66
N ASP A 9 -25.71 -0.97 11.24
CA ASP A 9 -26.91 -1.39 11.95
C ASP A 9 -26.57 -1.91 13.36
N MET A 10 -25.41 -2.55 13.55
CA MET A 10 -24.92 -2.95 14.89
C MET A 10 -24.53 -1.75 15.77
N VAL A 11 -23.88 -0.73 15.21
CA VAL A 11 -23.52 0.49 15.96
C VAL A 11 -24.79 1.22 16.41
N GLU A 12 -25.77 1.34 15.52
CA GLU A 12 -27.09 1.94 15.83
C GLU A 12 -27.86 1.10 16.85
N TRP A 13 -27.84 -0.23 16.72
CA TRP A 13 -28.47 -1.14 17.68
C TRP A 13 -27.88 -1.02 19.09
N LEU A 14 -26.57 -0.76 19.22
CA LEU A 14 -25.91 -0.48 20.50
C LEU A 14 -26.26 0.91 21.07
N GLY A 15 -27.07 1.71 20.38
CA GLY A 15 -27.52 3.04 20.83
C GLY A 15 -26.53 4.16 20.55
N TYR A 16 -25.53 3.93 19.70
CA TYR A 16 -24.54 4.94 19.33
C TYR A 16 -24.85 5.54 17.96
N THR A 17 -24.58 6.83 17.81
CA THR A 17 -24.64 7.53 16.51
C THR A 17 -23.25 8.05 16.16
N PRO A 18 -22.62 7.55 15.08
CA PRO A 18 -21.32 8.04 14.67
C PRO A 18 -21.43 9.50 14.21
N TYR A 19 -20.55 10.38 14.68
CA TYR A 19 -20.47 11.77 14.21
C TYR A 19 -20.20 11.87 12.70
N LYS A 20 -19.39 10.96 12.14
CA LYS A 20 -19.08 10.89 10.71
C LYS A 20 -18.73 9.47 10.31
N VAL A 21 -19.23 9.03 9.15
CA VAL A 21 -18.79 7.79 8.50
C VAL A 21 -17.75 8.14 7.43
N THR A 22 -16.54 7.62 7.57
CA THR A 22 -15.43 7.83 6.63
C THR A 22 -15.00 6.52 6.02
N HIS A 23 -14.39 6.57 4.83
CA HIS A 23 -13.83 5.41 4.17
C HIS A 23 -12.35 5.63 3.92
N SER A 24 -11.52 4.63 4.18
CA SER A 24 -10.07 4.74 3.94
C SER A 24 -9.74 5.06 2.48
N SER A 25 -10.57 4.58 1.55
CA SER A 25 -10.43 4.82 0.10
C SER A 25 -10.61 6.27 -0.30
N ASP A 26 -11.28 7.09 0.51
CA ASP A 26 -11.44 8.52 0.25
C ASP A 26 -10.09 9.25 0.35
N ASN A 27 -9.09 8.61 0.96
CA ASN A 27 -7.76 9.17 1.17
C ASN A 27 -6.71 8.57 0.23
N PHE A 28 -7.08 7.74 -0.76
CA PHE A 28 -6.08 7.10 -1.63
C PHE A 28 -5.20 8.10 -2.39
N ASP A 29 -5.79 9.21 -2.87
CA ASP A 29 -5.01 10.29 -3.51
C ASP A 29 -3.96 10.85 -2.55
N GLN A 30 -4.35 11.17 -1.31
CA GLN A 30 -3.44 11.72 -0.31
C GLN A 30 -2.37 10.71 0.13
N LEU A 31 -2.74 9.43 0.27
CA LEU A 31 -1.83 8.35 0.61
C LEU A 31 -0.79 8.16 -0.50
N TYR A 32 -1.18 8.34 -1.77
CA TYR A 32 -0.26 8.25 -2.91
C TYR A 32 0.72 9.42 -2.94
N GLU A 33 0.24 10.64 -2.69
CA GLU A 33 1.11 11.81 -2.56
C GLU A 33 2.12 11.64 -1.41
N TRP A 34 1.70 11.13 -0.26
CA TRP A 34 2.62 10.84 0.84
C TRP A 34 3.62 9.73 0.50
N ALA A 35 3.22 8.73 -0.27
CA ALA A 35 4.13 7.71 -0.75
C ALA A 35 5.25 8.31 -1.62
N LYS A 36 4.92 9.21 -2.55
CA LYS A 36 5.92 9.97 -3.32
C LYS A 36 6.85 10.79 -2.44
N VAL A 37 6.32 11.43 -1.38
CA VAL A 37 7.15 12.16 -0.42
C VAL A 37 8.12 11.23 0.32
N LEU A 38 7.68 10.04 0.71
CA LEU A 38 8.55 9.05 1.36
C LEU A 38 9.66 8.57 0.42
N VAL A 39 9.35 8.30 -0.84
CA VAL A 39 10.35 7.92 -1.84
C VAL A 39 11.36 9.05 -2.06
N ASN A 40 10.89 10.30 -2.20
CA ASN A 40 11.76 11.47 -2.34
C ASN A 40 12.71 11.69 -1.15
N LYS A 41 12.29 11.28 0.06
CA LYS A 41 13.13 11.34 1.26
C LYS A 41 14.07 10.14 1.40
N GLY A 42 14.07 9.21 0.45
CA GLY A 42 14.84 7.95 0.54
C GLY A 42 14.31 6.99 1.61
N LEU A 43 13.07 7.19 2.06
CA LEU A 43 12.41 6.39 3.11
C LEU A 43 11.51 5.30 2.52
N ALA A 44 11.39 5.21 1.20
CA ALA A 44 10.69 4.14 0.51
C ALA A 44 11.34 3.87 -0.86
N TYR A 45 11.19 2.65 -1.35
CA TYR A 45 11.74 2.22 -2.64
C TYR A 45 10.83 1.17 -3.28
N VAL A 46 10.86 1.08 -4.61
CA VAL A 46 10.17 0.00 -5.35
C VAL A 46 11.05 -1.24 -5.35
N CYS A 47 10.45 -2.40 -5.10
CA CYS A 47 11.10 -3.69 -4.99
C CYS A 47 10.44 -4.69 -5.93
N HIS A 48 11.26 -5.50 -6.62
CA HIS A 48 10.80 -6.56 -7.53
C HIS A 48 10.99 -7.98 -6.97
N GLN A 49 11.39 -8.11 -5.69
CA GLN A 49 11.41 -9.42 -5.03
C GLN A 49 10.02 -10.04 -5.05
N LYS A 50 9.96 -11.32 -5.39
CA LYS A 50 8.73 -12.09 -5.31
C LYS A 50 8.35 -12.30 -3.85
N GLN A 51 7.05 -12.47 -3.60
CA GLN A 51 6.55 -12.70 -2.24
C GLN A 51 7.21 -13.92 -1.57
N GLU A 52 7.59 -14.93 -2.35
CA GLU A 52 8.29 -16.14 -1.87
C GLU A 52 9.69 -15.83 -1.34
N GLU A 53 10.43 -14.92 -1.99
CA GLU A 53 11.78 -14.49 -1.59
C GLU A 53 11.74 -13.59 -0.33
N MET A 54 10.60 -12.96 -0.08
CA MET A 54 10.37 -12.12 1.10
C MET A 54 9.85 -12.93 2.31
N LYS A 55 9.40 -14.18 2.10
CA LYS A 55 8.89 -15.04 3.16
C LYS A 55 10.03 -15.87 3.75
N GLY A 56 10.34 -15.67 5.02
CA GLY A 56 11.35 -16.46 5.74
C GLY A 56 11.61 -15.93 7.14
N PHE A 57 12.33 -16.71 7.95
CA PHE A 57 12.75 -16.31 9.31
C PHE A 57 13.84 -15.22 9.29
N ASN A 58 14.56 -15.06 8.17
CA ASN A 58 15.59 -14.03 7.99
C ASN A 58 15.78 -13.70 6.49
N PRO A 59 14.81 -13.04 5.84
CA PRO A 59 14.91 -12.72 4.41
C PRO A 59 16.10 -11.80 4.14
N GLU A 60 16.84 -12.04 3.07
CA GLU A 60 17.94 -11.16 2.69
C GLU A 60 17.42 -9.76 2.33
N PRO A 61 18.20 -8.69 2.61
CA PRO A 61 17.85 -7.34 2.22
C PRO A 61 17.54 -7.26 0.73
N SER A 62 16.58 -6.42 0.36
CA SER A 62 16.25 -6.24 -1.05
C SER A 62 17.45 -5.73 -1.83
N PRO A 63 17.81 -6.33 -2.98
CA PRO A 63 18.82 -5.79 -3.89
C PRO A 63 18.49 -4.36 -4.36
N TRP A 64 17.21 -3.98 -4.29
CA TRP A 64 16.69 -2.68 -4.75
C TRP A 64 16.58 -1.63 -3.64
N ARG A 65 17.04 -1.95 -2.41
CA ARG A 65 16.89 -1.07 -1.23
C ARG A 65 17.61 0.27 -1.34
N ASP A 66 18.71 0.31 -2.07
CA ASP A 66 19.56 1.49 -2.26
C ASP A 66 19.51 2.01 -3.71
N ARG A 67 18.46 1.66 -4.46
CA ARG A 67 18.27 2.17 -5.82
C ARG A 67 18.05 3.69 -5.82
N PRO A 68 18.39 4.39 -6.92
CA PRO A 68 18.16 5.83 -7.04
C PRO A 68 16.70 6.22 -6.77
N ILE A 69 16.53 7.39 -6.16
CA ILE A 69 15.21 7.95 -5.83
C ILE A 69 14.37 8.16 -7.10
N GLU A 70 14.98 8.73 -8.13
CA GLU A 70 14.33 9.01 -9.42
C GLU A 70 13.81 7.72 -10.08
N GLU A 71 14.60 6.65 -10.03
CA GLU A 71 14.21 5.34 -10.54
C GLU A 71 13.01 4.76 -9.75
N SER A 72 13.03 4.88 -8.42
CA SER A 72 11.89 4.43 -7.59
C SER A 72 10.62 5.23 -7.87
N LEU A 73 10.72 6.53 -8.14
CA LEU A 73 9.56 7.37 -8.46
C LEU A 73 8.97 7.01 -9.82
N ALA A 74 9.80 6.83 -10.85
CA ALA A 74 9.36 6.42 -12.17
C ALA A 74 8.63 5.07 -12.11
N LEU A 75 9.24 4.09 -11.43
CA LEU A 75 8.63 2.76 -11.26
C LEU A 75 7.33 2.82 -10.44
N PHE A 76 7.24 3.70 -9.45
CA PHE A 76 6.02 3.85 -8.67
C PHE A 76 4.87 4.50 -9.46
N GLU A 77 5.19 5.37 -10.41
CA GLU A 77 4.22 5.91 -11.38
C GLU A 77 3.79 4.82 -12.38
N ASP A 78 4.73 4.01 -12.88
CA ASP A 78 4.44 2.87 -13.76
C ASP A 78 3.54 1.82 -13.07
N MET A 79 3.75 1.57 -11.78
CA MET A 79 2.87 0.71 -10.96
C MET A 79 1.43 1.25 -10.92
N LYS A 80 1.25 2.56 -10.80
CA LYS A 80 -0.07 3.20 -10.79
C LYS A 80 -0.73 3.20 -12.17
N ASN A 81 0.06 3.36 -13.24
CA ASN A 81 -0.43 3.37 -14.61
C ASN A 81 -0.70 1.96 -15.17
N GLY A 82 -0.52 0.90 -14.37
CA GLY A 82 -0.81 -0.47 -14.77
C GLY A 82 0.19 -1.05 -15.77
N VAL A 83 1.43 -0.52 -15.80
CA VAL A 83 2.51 -1.00 -16.68
C VAL A 83 3.08 -2.33 -16.19
N MET A 84 2.92 -2.65 -14.90
CA MET A 84 3.44 -3.87 -14.26
C MET A 84 2.30 -4.80 -13.83
N ASP A 85 2.53 -6.11 -13.91
CA ASP A 85 1.55 -7.10 -13.47
C ASP A 85 1.46 -7.23 -11.94
N GLU A 86 0.37 -7.83 -11.46
CA GLU A 86 0.21 -8.14 -10.03
C GLU A 86 1.41 -8.95 -9.50
N GLY A 87 2.01 -8.45 -8.42
CA GLY A 87 3.14 -9.12 -7.77
C GLY A 87 4.51 -8.93 -8.43
N GLN A 88 4.61 -8.21 -9.57
CA GLN A 88 5.90 -7.87 -10.19
C GLN A 88 6.64 -6.74 -9.46
N ALA A 89 5.92 -5.87 -8.77
CA ALA A 89 6.49 -4.78 -8.01
C ALA A 89 5.66 -4.43 -6.79
N VAL A 90 6.37 -4.04 -5.73
CA VAL A 90 5.80 -3.53 -4.48
C VAL A 90 6.58 -2.31 -4.01
N LEU A 91 5.91 -1.33 -3.43
CA LEU A 91 6.59 -0.25 -2.71
C LEU A 91 6.86 -0.71 -1.29
N ARG A 92 8.10 -0.63 -0.82
CA ARG A 92 8.50 -0.94 0.55
C ARG A 92 8.96 0.31 1.27
N MET A 93 8.65 0.43 2.55
CA MET A 93 9.21 1.47 3.42
C MET A 93 10.58 1.04 3.91
N LYS A 94 11.54 1.96 4.01
CA LYS A 94 12.91 1.69 4.46
C LYS A 94 12.97 1.81 5.98
N LEU A 95 12.48 0.79 6.70
CA LEU A 95 12.46 0.76 8.17
C LEU A 95 12.40 -0.67 8.71
N THR A 96 12.88 -0.84 9.93
CA THR A 96 12.77 -2.10 10.67
C THR A 96 11.72 -1.93 11.77
N LEU A 97 10.68 -2.77 11.75
CA LEU A 97 9.66 -2.81 12.81
C LEU A 97 10.21 -3.45 14.08
N GLU A 98 9.55 -3.22 15.22
CA GLU A 98 9.96 -3.75 16.53
C GLU A 98 10.05 -5.29 16.56
N GLU A 99 9.24 -5.97 15.76
CA GLU A 99 9.26 -7.43 15.58
C GLU A 99 10.42 -7.93 14.71
N GLY A 100 11.38 -7.07 14.35
CA GLY A 100 12.50 -7.39 13.46
C GLY A 100 12.11 -7.46 11.98
N LYS A 101 10.83 -7.24 11.64
CA LYS A 101 10.34 -7.26 10.27
C LYS A 101 10.90 -6.06 9.48
N GLN A 102 11.75 -6.37 8.50
CA GLN A 102 12.41 -5.37 7.68
C GLN A 102 11.55 -4.96 6.48
N ASP A 103 11.60 -3.65 6.23
CA ASP A 103 11.05 -2.95 5.09
C ASP A 103 9.61 -3.41 4.71
N PRO A 104 8.59 -3.06 5.51
CA PRO A 104 7.21 -3.49 5.25
C PRO A 104 6.68 -2.93 3.92
N VAL A 105 5.81 -3.71 3.28
CA VAL A 105 5.15 -3.33 2.03
C VAL A 105 4.09 -2.26 2.29
N ALA A 106 4.18 -1.14 1.57
CA ALA A 106 3.23 -0.04 1.60
C ALA A 106 2.23 -0.10 0.44
N TYR A 107 2.68 -0.41 -0.79
CA TYR A 107 1.83 -0.54 -1.98
C TYR A 107 2.10 -1.83 -2.74
N ARG A 108 1.06 -2.34 -3.38
CA ARG A 108 1.09 -3.47 -4.32
C ARG A 108 0.21 -3.16 -5.51
N VAL A 109 0.55 -3.73 -6.66
CA VAL A 109 -0.31 -3.68 -7.85
C VAL A 109 -1.44 -4.71 -7.70
N ARG A 110 -2.68 -4.30 -8.00
CA ARG A 110 -3.85 -5.17 -8.04
C ARG A 110 -4.86 -4.66 -9.07
N PHE A 111 -5.18 -5.45 -10.08
CA PHE A 111 -6.18 -5.16 -11.10
C PHE A 111 -7.57 -5.60 -10.62
N THR A 112 -8.05 -5.01 -9.53
CA THR A 112 -9.39 -5.29 -9.01
C THR A 112 -10.09 -3.98 -8.70
N ALA A 113 -11.22 -3.74 -9.36
CA ALA A 113 -12.06 -2.57 -9.13
C ALA A 113 -12.42 -2.42 -7.65
N HIS A 114 -12.26 -1.22 -7.12
CA HIS A 114 -12.60 -0.94 -5.74
C HIS A 114 -14.09 -0.57 -5.62
N PRO A 115 -14.84 -1.08 -4.62
CA PRO A 115 -16.29 -0.84 -4.51
C PRO A 115 -16.72 0.63 -4.47
N LYS A 116 -15.82 1.54 -4.06
CA LYS A 116 -16.10 2.98 -3.97
C LYS A 116 -15.34 3.83 -4.99
N SER A 117 -14.10 3.47 -5.31
CA SER A 117 -13.22 4.27 -6.18
C SER A 117 -13.13 3.73 -7.61
N GLY A 118 -13.88 2.67 -7.93
CA GLY A 118 -13.94 2.07 -9.26
C GLY A 118 -12.56 1.64 -9.74
N ASP A 119 -12.28 1.95 -11.00
CA ASP A 119 -11.04 1.59 -11.72
C ASP A 119 -9.96 2.67 -11.64
N LYS A 120 -10.08 3.63 -10.72
CA LYS A 120 -9.09 4.70 -10.57
C LYS A 120 -7.73 4.20 -10.05
N TRP A 121 -7.72 3.08 -9.33
CA TRP A 121 -6.57 2.53 -8.60
C TRP A 121 -6.44 1.03 -8.80
#